data_AF-A0A1Q5QWT7-F1
#
_entry.id   AF-A0A1Q5QWT7-F1
#
_cell.length_a   1.000
_cell.length_b   1.000
_cell.length_c   1.000
_cell.angle_alpha   90.00
_cell.angle_beta   90.00
_cell.angle_gamma   90.00
#
_symmetry.space_group_name_H-M   'P 1'
#
loop_
_entity.id
_entity.type
_entity.pdbx_description
1 polymer ?
#
loop_
_entity_poly.entity_id
_entity_poly.type
_entity_poly.pdbx_seq_one_letter_code
_entity_poly.pdbx_strand_id
1 'polypeptide(L)'
;MTTRRNWFEGWRLFGLLTLTLIGLSIWIAAMRQFEVEGVRMVIRFTARTSLLLFCLAFSAAALARLWPGAWTHWQRRNRRYLGVTFAASHAIHAVAITAFAMLDPAGFAAATSIVSYIFGGIGYLVIIALTATSFDRTAALLGSRAWRRLHLIGGYYLLLQFMVSFGKRIPEMPLYALFLVPLAAVFALRMIGMVARPAPREAQAG
;
A
#
# COMPACT_ATOMS: atom_id res chain seq x y z
N MET A 1 7.64 33.03 -10.75
CA MET A 1 6.48 32.50 -10.01
C MET A 1 6.97 31.78 -8.77
N THR A 2 6.77 32.39 -7.60
CA THR A 2 7.04 31.78 -6.29
C THR A 2 6.13 30.56 -6.11
N THR A 3 6.71 29.36 -6.18
CA THR A 3 6.01 28.11 -5.89
C THR A 3 5.55 28.16 -4.42
N ARG A 4 4.25 28.38 -4.18
CA ARG A 4 3.67 28.21 -2.84
C ARG A 4 4.08 26.82 -2.34
N ARG A 5 4.80 26.76 -1.22
CA ARG A 5 5.16 25.50 -0.56
C ARG A 5 3.86 24.80 -0.13
N ASN A 6 3.34 23.90 -0.95
CA ASN A 6 2.21 23.07 -0.57
C ASN A 6 2.69 21.91 0.32
N TRP A 7 2.06 21.71 1.47
CA TRP A 7 2.35 20.59 2.38
C TRP A 7 1.77 19.26 1.88
N PHE A 8 0.79 19.33 0.97
CA PHE A 8 0.09 18.17 0.42
C PHE A 8 0.72 17.61 -0.86
N GLU A 9 1.98 17.89 -1.13
CA GLU A 9 2.70 17.34 -2.27
C GLU A 9 4.11 16.88 -1.89
N GLY A 10 4.61 15.90 -2.64
CA GLY A 10 6.02 15.54 -2.56
C GLY A 10 6.39 14.79 -1.27
N TRP A 11 7.65 14.97 -0.88
CA TRP A 11 8.19 14.45 0.39
C TRP A 11 7.55 15.06 1.63
N ARG A 12 6.96 16.26 1.55
CA ARG A 12 6.22 16.85 2.68
C ARG A 12 4.95 16.08 2.96
N LEU A 13 4.22 15.67 1.92
CA LEU A 13 3.06 14.80 2.05
C LEU A 13 3.45 13.47 2.71
N PHE A 14 4.54 12.85 2.25
CA PHE A 14 5.06 11.63 2.86
C PHE A 14 5.38 11.82 4.36
N GLY A 15 6.10 12.89 4.71
CA GLY A 15 6.44 13.20 6.09
C GLY A 15 5.21 13.41 6.96
N LEU A 16 4.26 14.23 6.50
CA LEU A 16 3.00 14.49 7.21
C LEU A 16 2.20 13.21 7.45
N LEU A 17 1.99 12.40 6.41
CA LEU A 17 1.24 11.15 6.53
C LEU A 17 1.96 10.16 7.44
N THR A 18 3.28 10.03 7.33
CA THR A 18 4.06 9.09 8.15
C THR A 18 4.05 9.50 9.62
N LEU A 19 4.25 10.79 9.94
CA LEU A 19 4.16 11.30 11.30
C LEU A 19 2.76 11.11 11.89
N THR A 20 1.73 11.33 11.08
CA THR A 20 0.33 11.08 11.48
C THR A 20 0.11 9.60 11.81
N LEU A 21 0.60 8.69 10.96
CA LEU A 21 0.50 7.25 11.18
C LEU A 21 1.24 6.80 12.45
N ILE A 22 2.45 7.33 12.69
CA ILE A 22 3.22 7.06 13.91
C ILE A 22 2.46 7.58 15.14
N GLY A 23 2.06 8.85 15.13
CA GLY A 23 1.36 9.47 16.25
C GLY A 23 0.05 8.76 16.60
N LEU A 24 -0.77 8.43 15.60
CA LEU A 24 -2.01 7.66 15.81
C LEU A 24 -1.74 6.24 16.30
N SER A 25 -0.68 5.57 15.83
CA SER A 25 -0.33 4.23 16.29
C SER A 25 0.11 4.23 17.76
N ILE A 26 0.95 5.21 18.14
CA ILE A 26 1.37 5.40 19.53
C ILE A 26 0.15 5.71 20.41
N TRP A 27 -0.71 6.64 19.97
CA TRP A 27 -1.94 6.98 20.68
C TRP A 27 -2.85 5.76 20.90
N ILE A 28 -3.10 4.96 19.86
CA ILE A 28 -3.92 3.74 19.93
C ILE A 28 -3.34 2.73 20.91
N ALA A 29 -2.02 2.51 20.89
CA ALA A 29 -1.37 1.62 21.84
C ALA A 29 -1.44 2.16 23.27
N ALA A 30 -1.20 3.47 23.46
CA ALA A 30 -1.22 4.12 24.77
C ALA A 30 -2.61 4.11 25.43
N MET A 31 -3.70 4.20 24.65
CA MET A 31 -5.06 4.03 25.18
C MET A 31 -5.30 2.69 25.87
N ARG A 32 -4.46 1.68 25.61
CA ARG A 32 -4.45 0.38 26.29
C ARG A 32 -3.14 0.09 27.01
N GLN A 33 -2.42 1.14 27.43
CA GLN A 33 -1.17 1.01 28.19
C GLN A 33 -0.12 0.12 27.50
N PHE A 34 -0.12 0.07 26.16
CA PHE A 34 0.75 -0.79 25.35
C PHE A 34 0.57 -2.30 25.59
N GLU A 35 -0.57 -2.72 26.16
CA GLU A 35 -0.93 -4.13 26.30
C GLU A 35 -1.27 -4.79 24.96
N VAL A 36 -1.41 -6.12 24.97
CA VAL A 36 -1.67 -6.96 23.80
C VAL A 36 -2.85 -6.45 22.96
N GLU A 37 -3.95 -6.02 23.59
CA GLU A 37 -5.11 -5.49 22.84
C GLU A 37 -4.77 -4.17 22.14
N GLY A 38 -3.99 -3.29 22.78
CA GLY A 38 -3.48 -2.06 22.17
C GLY A 38 -2.66 -2.35 20.91
N VAL A 39 -1.74 -3.31 21.00
CA VAL A 39 -0.91 -3.75 19.87
C VAL A 39 -1.76 -4.36 18.75
N ARG A 40 -2.73 -5.23 19.09
CA ARG A 40 -3.67 -5.81 18.11
C ARG A 40 -4.52 -4.74 17.42
N MET A 41 -4.90 -3.67 18.12
CA MET A 41 -5.58 -2.53 17.51
C MET A 41 -4.67 -1.77 16.53
N VAL A 42 -3.39 -1.57 16.84
CA VAL A 42 -2.41 -0.98 15.91
C VAL A 42 -2.25 -1.85 14.66
N ILE A 43 -2.20 -3.18 14.80
CA ILE A 43 -2.17 -4.13 13.67
C ILE A 43 -3.39 -3.92 12.76
N ARG A 44 -4.60 -3.86 13.34
CA ARG A 44 -5.85 -3.63 12.58
C ARG A 44 -5.87 -2.25 11.90
N PHE A 45 -5.44 -1.21 12.62
CA PHE A 45 -5.37 0.16 12.10
C PHE A 45 -4.42 0.25 10.90
N THR A 46 -3.18 -0.22 11.08
CA THR A 46 -2.14 -0.16 10.04
C THR A 46 -2.45 -1.03 8.83
N ALA A 47 -3.16 -2.16 9.00
CA ALA A 47 -3.65 -2.96 7.86
C ALA A 47 -4.63 -2.16 6.99
N ARG A 48 -5.55 -1.40 7.61
CA ARG A 48 -6.57 -0.60 6.91
C ARG A 48 -5.96 0.64 6.23
N THR A 49 -5.07 1.36 6.92
CA THR A 49 -4.39 2.52 6.33
C THR A 49 -3.48 2.10 5.19
N SER A 50 -2.81 0.96 5.32
CA SER A 50 -2.00 0.39 4.25
C SER A 50 -2.82 0.01 3.03
N LEU A 51 -3.98 -0.63 3.23
CA LEU A 51 -4.91 -0.91 2.14
C LEU A 51 -5.31 0.38 1.41
N LEU A 52 -5.69 1.41 2.14
CA LEU A 52 -6.07 2.70 1.56
C LEU A 52 -4.93 3.31 0.73
N LEU A 53 -3.73 3.41 1.30
CA LEU A 53 -2.56 3.99 0.64
C LEU A 53 -2.13 3.17 -0.57
N PHE A 54 -2.20 1.84 -0.49
CA PHE A 54 -1.97 0.93 -1.61
C PHE A 54 -2.98 1.20 -2.73
N CYS A 55 -4.28 1.21 -2.42
CA CYS A 55 -5.34 1.48 -3.41
C CYS A 55 -5.12 2.84 -4.08
N LEU A 56 -4.77 3.89 -3.32
CA LEU A 56 -4.45 5.21 -3.86
C LEU A 56 -3.22 5.18 -4.79
N ALA A 57 -2.14 4.52 -4.42
CA ALA A 57 -0.94 4.43 -5.27
C ALA A 57 -1.14 3.54 -6.50
N PHE A 58 -1.88 2.44 -6.36
CA PHE A 58 -2.08 1.44 -7.40
C PHE A 58 -3.03 1.93 -8.50
N SER A 59 -4.10 2.64 -8.12
CA SER A 59 -5.12 3.18 -9.03
C SER A 59 -4.73 4.46 -9.75
N ALA A 60 -3.75 5.21 -9.24
CA ALA A 60 -3.44 6.58 -9.68
C ALA A 60 -3.29 6.76 -11.20
N ALA A 61 -2.60 5.84 -11.88
CA ALA A 61 -2.40 5.93 -13.33
C ALA A 61 -3.67 5.61 -14.15
N ALA A 62 -4.50 4.68 -13.66
CA ALA A 62 -5.75 4.33 -14.32
C ALA A 62 -6.78 5.44 -14.16
N LEU A 63 -6.94 5.97 -12.95
CA LEU A 63 -7.86 7.06 -12.64
C LEU A 63 -7.53 8.33 -13.42
N ALA A 64 -6.26 8.75 -13.45
CA ALA A 64 -5.84 9.92 -14.23
C ALA A 64 -6.07 9.77 -15.73
N ARG A 65 -6.17 8.54 -16.24
CA ARG A 65 -6.45 8.28 -17.65
C ARG A 65 -7.93 8.24 -17.96
N LEU A 66 -8.71 7.55 -17.13
CA LEU A 66 -10.14 7.33 -17.37
C LEU A 66 -10.97 8.57 -17.00
N TRP A 67 -10.58 9.28 -15.93
CA TRP A 67 -11.25 10.48 -15.45
C TRP A 67 -10.21 11.55 -15.07
N PRO A 68 -9.63 12.24 -16.08
CA PRO A 68 -8.67 13.30 -15.83
C PRO A 68 -9.34 14.46 -15.08
N GLY A 69 -8.71 14.92 -14.01
CA GLY A 69 -9.21 15.99 -13.17
C GLY A 69 -8.17 16.41 -12.13
N ALA A 70 -8.43 17.49 -11.39
CA ALA A 70 -7.48 18.04 -10.42
C ALA A 70 -7.03 16.98 -9.39
N TRP A 71 -7.97 16.20 -8.87
CA TRP A 71 -7.71 15.13 -7.91
C TRP A 71 -6.89 13.97 -8.49
N THR A 72 -7.29 13.43 -9.65
CA THR A 72 -6.58 12.29 -10.26
C THR A 72 -5.19 12.69 -10.76
N HIS A 73 -5.01 13.94 -11.19
CA HIS A 73 -3.69 14.50 -11.48
C HIS A 73 -2.83 14.65 -10.22
N TRP A 74 -3.39 15.16 -9.11
CA TRP A 74 -2.69 15.24 -7.82
C TRP A 74 -2.27 13.85 -7.34
N GLN A 75 -3.18 12.87 -7.39
CA GLN A 75 -2.92 11.49 -7.01
C GLN A 75 -1.80 10.88 -7.88
N ARG A 76 -1.83 11.11 -9.19
CA ARG A 76 -0.79 10.62 -10.12
C ARG A 76 0.58 11.28 -9.86
N ARG A 77 0.63 12.58 -9.61
CA ARG A 77 1.87 13.28 -9.22
C ARG A 77 2.43 12.76 -7.89
N ASN A 78 1.53 12.42 -6.95
CA ASN A 78 1.91 11.93 -5.63
C ASN A 78 1.99 10.41 -5.49
N ARG A 79 1.82 9.65 -6.59
CA ARG A 79 1.79 8.18 -6.58
C ARG A 79 3.00 7.57 -5.86
N ARG A 80 4.20 8.11 -6.09
CA ARG A 80 5.44 7.68 -5.43
C ARG A 80 5.33 7.84 -3.91
N TYR A 81 4.95 9.03 -3.45
CA TYR A 81 4.88 9.35 -2.03
C TYR A 81 3.77 8.58 -1.32
N LEU A 82 2.63 8.36 -1.97
CA LEU A 82 1.56 7.48 -1.48
C LEU A 82 2.04 6.03 -1.34
N GLY A 83 2.79 5.51 -2.32
CA GLY A 83 3.37 4.17 -2.28
C GLY A 83 4.43 3.99 -1.17
N VAL A 84 5.30 4.99 -0.97
CA VAL A 84 6.30 4.94 0.11
C VAL A 84 5.63 5.15 1.48
N THR A 85 4.55 5.93 1.57
CA THR A 85 3.73 6.02 2.80
C THR A 85 3.04 4.69 3.12
N PHE A 86 2.55 3.97 2.10
CA PHE A 86 2.05 2.60 2.26
C PHE A 86 3.12 1.69 2.88
N ALA A 87 4.36 1.77 2.39
CA ALA A 87 5.47 1.01 2.96
C ALA A 87 5.78 1.41 4.41
N ALA A 88 5.74 2.70 4.74
CA ALA A 88 5.90 3.18 6.12
C ALA A 88 4.78 2.65 7.04
N SER A 89 3.53 2.67 6.57
CA SER A 89 2.40 2.08 7.30
C SER A 89 2.58 0.58 7.53
N HIS A 90 3.12 -0.15 6.54
CA HIS A 90 3.44 -1.58 6.68
C HIS A 90 4.65 -1.84 7.59
N ALA A 91 5.61 -0.93 7.66
CA ALA A 91 6.71 -1.04 8.62
C ALA A 91 6.20 -0.94 10.05
N ILE A 92 5.28 0.00 10.33
CA ILE A 92 4.61 0.09 11.64
C ILE A 92 3.78 -1.17 11.91
N HIS A 93 3.10 -1.70 10.88
CA HIS A 93 2.38 -2.97 10.96
C HIS A 93 3.32 -4.13 11.36
N ALA A 94 4.51 -4.21 10.77
CA ALA A 94 5.52 -5.22 11.09
C ALA A 94 5.99 -5.10 12.53
N VAL A 95 6.30 -3.89 12.99
CA VAL A 95 6.68 -3.63 14.39
C VAL A 95 5.58 -4.07 15.35
N ALA A 96 4.32 -3.78 15.04
CA ALA A 96 3.19 -4.20 15.87
C ALA A 96 3.01 -5.73 15.86
N ILE A 97 3.19 -6.40 14.72
CA ILE A 97 3.20 -7.87 14.63
C ILE A 97 4.31 -8.46 15.50
N THR A 98 5.52 -7.93 15.42
CA THR A 98 6.66 -8.38 16.25
C THR A 98 6.39 -8.16 17.73
N ALA A 99 5.86 -6.99 18.12
CA ALA A 99 5.47 -6.70 19.49
C ALA A 99 4.40 -7.67 19.99
N PHE A 100 3.40 -8.01 19.17
CA PHE A 100 2.37 -8.98 19.52
C PHE A 100 2.97 -10.38 19.73
N ALA A 101 3.87 -10.82 18.85
CA ALA A 101 4.58 -12.10 18.99
C ALA A 101 5.43 -12.18 20.27
N MET A 102 5.97 -11.06 20.73
CA MET A 102 6.77 -10.99 21.97
C MET A 102 5.90 -10.92 23.23
N LEU A 103 4.80 -10.16 23.21
CA LEU A 103 3.93 -9.95 24.37
C LEU A 103 2.98 -11.13 24.64
N ASP A 104 2.55 -11.82 23.59
CA ASP A 104 1.62 -12.96 23.67
C ASP A 104 1.99 -14.05 22.65
N PRO A 105 3.07 -14.82 22.90
CA PRO A 105 3.53 -15.84 21.96
C PRO A 105 2.47 -16.91 21.66
N ALA A 106 1.70 -17.31 22.67
CA ALA A 106 0.64 -18.32 22.53
C ALA A 106 -0.51 -17.80 21.67
N GLY A 107 -0.99 -16.58 21.92
CA GLY A 107 -2.03 -15.96 21.10
C GLY A 107 -1.54 -15.61 19.69
N PHE A 108 -0.27 -15.28 19.52
CA PHE A 108 0.33 -15.09 18.19
C PHE A 108 0.37 -16.40 17.40
N ALA A 109 0.78 -17.51 18.02
CA ALA A 109 0.77 -18.83 17.40
C ALA A 109 -0.66 -19.26 17.01
N ALA A 110 -1.65 -18.99 17.85
CA ALA A 110 -3.06 -19.27 17.55
C ALA A 110 -3.62 -18.38 16.41
N ALA A 111 -3.16 -17.13 16.31
CA ALA A 111 -3.61 -16.18 15.29
C ALA A 111 -2.88 -16.32 13.94
N THR A 112 -1.86 -17.16 13.86
CA THR A 112 -1.03 -17.32 12.65
C THR A 112 -1.06 -18.75 12.15
N SER A 113 -0.69 -18.92 10.88
CA SER A 113 -0.52 -20.22 10.26
C SER A 113 0.69 -20.18 9.35
N ILE A 114 1.31 -21.33 9.08
CA ILE A 114 2.50 -21.40 8.22
C ILE A 114 2.26 -20.75 6.85
N VAL A 115 1.06 -20.93 6.30
CA VAL A 115 0.64 -20.30 5.05
C VAL A 115 0.62 -18.78 5.17
N SER A 116 0.04 -18.24 6.26
CA SER A 116 -0.02 -16.80 6.49
C SER A 116 1.36 -16.20 6.75
N TYR A 117 2.25 -16.95 7.40
CA TYR A 117 3.63 -16.55 7.67
C TYR A 117 4.45 -16.44 6.38
N ILE A 118 4.44 -17.48 5.54
CA ILE A 118 5.16 -17.49 4.25
C ILE A 118 4.61 -16.40 3.33
N PHE A 119 3.29 -16.36 3.18
CA PHE A 119 2.65 -15.41 2.27
C PHE A 119 2.81 -13.96 2.75
N GLY A 120 2.71 -13.73 4.07
CA GLY A 120 3.01 -12.43 4.68
C GLY A 120 4.46 -12.01 4.48
N GLY A 121 5.41 -12.92 4.68
CA GLY A 121 6.84 -12.69 4.51
C GLY A 121 7.21 -12.31 3.07
N ILE A 122 6.69 -13.03 2.07
CA ILE A 122 6.87 -12.67 0.66
C ILE A 122 6.29 -11.28 0.38
N GLY A 123 5.14 -10.94 0.96
CA GLY A 123 4.58 -9.58 0.93
C GLY A 123 5.56 -8.50 1.38
N TYR A 124 6.23 -8.69 2.51
CA TYR A 124 7.24 -7.75 2.98
C TYR A 124 8.43 -7.63 2.03
N LEU A 125 8.91 -8.74 1.46
CA LEU A 125 9.98 -8.71 0.44
C LEU A 125 9.56 -7.91 -0.80
N VAL A 126 8.33 -8.09 -1.27
CA VAL A 126 7.77 -7.32 -2.38
C VAL A 126 7.68 -5.84 -2.02
N ILE A 127 7.18 -5.49 -0.82
CA ILE A 127 7.10 -4.09 -0.36
C ILE A 127 8.47 -3.46 -0.31
N ILE A 128 9.47 -4.14 0.24
CA ILE A 128 10.86 -3.67 0.29
C ILE A 128 11.39 -3.43 -1.12
N ALA A 129 11.21 -4.39 -2.05
CA ALA A 129 11.68 -4.25 -3.43
C ALA A 129 11.04 -3.05 -4.15
N LEU A 130 9.71 -2.88 -4.02
CA LEU A 130 8.99 -1.75 -4.62
C LEU A 130 9.42 -0.41 -4.02
N THR A 131 9.63 -0.37 -2.70
CA THR A 131 10.05 0.85 -1.99
C THR A 131 11.48 1.22 -2.35
N ALA A 132 12.41 0.26 -2.30
CA ALA A 132 13.81 0.46 -2.65
C ALA A 132 13.96 0.97 -4.09
N THR A 133 13.10 0.54 -5.01
CA THR A 133 13.11 0.94 -6.42
C THR A 133 12.16 2.12 -6.72
N SER A 134 11.63 2.79 -5.70
CA SER A 134 10.84 4.02 -5.84
C SER A 134 11.70 5.29 -5.84
N PHE A 135 13.03 5.19 -5.74
CA PHE A 135 13.96 6.32 -5.79
C PHE A 135 14.62 6.44 -7.16
N ASP A 136 14.90 7.67 -7.60
CA ASP A 136 15.32 7.92 -8.99
C ASP A 136 16.62 7.18 -9.35
N ARG A 137 17.59 7.15 -8.43
CA ARG A 137 18.86 6.42 -8.60
C ARG A 137 18.66 4.91 -8.72
N THR A 138 17.90 4.32 -7.80
CA THR A 138 17.68 2.86 -7.78
C THR A 138 16.76 2.40 -8.91
N ALA A 139 15.79 3.22 -9.31
CA ALA A 139 14.97 2.99 -10.49
C ALA A 139 15.80 3.03 -11.78
N ALA A 140 16.75 3.96 -11.88
CA ALA A 140 17.67 4.03 -13.01
C ALA A 140 18.59 2.81 -13.08
N LEU A 141 19.15 2.37 -11.95
CA LEU A 141 20.01 1.18 -11.87
C LEU A 141 19.29 -0.10 -12.31
N LEU A 142 18.01 -0.26 -11.96
CA LEU A 142 17.22 -1.42 -12.37
C LEU A 142 16.85 -1.39 -13.86
N GLY A 143 16.76 -0.21 -14.46
CA GLY A 143 16.33 -0.01 -15.83
C GLY A 143 14.81 -0.04 -16.01
N SER A 144 14.31 0.76 -16.96
CA SER A 144 12.88 1.05 -17.14
C SER A 144 12.01 -0.20 -17.36
N ARG A 145 12.50 -1.18 -18.12
CA ARG A 145 11.77 -2.42 -18.43
C ARG A 145 11.62 -3.33 -17.21
N ALA A 146 12.69 -3.52 -16.44
CA ALA A 146 12.65 -4.36 -15.24
C ALA A 146 11.90 -3.65 -14.11
N TRP A 147 12.09 -2.34 -13.93
CA TRP A 147 11.34 -1.52 -12.99
C TRP A 147 9.83 -1.60 -13.22
N ARG A 148 9.39 -1.49 -14.48
CA ARG A 148 7.97 -1.59 -14.85
C ARG A 148 7.41 -2.98 -14.58
N ARG A 149 8.16 -4.05 -14.88
CA ARG A 149 7.75 -5.44 -14.60
C ARG A 149 7.64 -5.68 -13.10
N LEU A 150 8.64 -5.28 -12.32
CA LEU A 150 8.66 -5.38 -10.86
C LEU A 150 7.44 -4.70 -10.24
N HIS A 151 7.18 -3.44 -10.60
CA HIS A 151 6.03 -2.69 -10.07
C HIS A 151 4.67 -3.21 -10.53
N LEU A 152 4.61 -3.86 -11.69
CA LEU A 152 3.38 -4.47 -12.18
C LEU A 152 3.08 -5.76 -11.42
N ILE A 153 4.03 -6.70 -11.42
CA ILE A 153 3.89 -8.01 -10.77
C ILE A 153 3.74 -7.83 -9.27
N GLY A 154 4.62 -7.05 -8.65
CA GLY A 154 4.56 -6.77 -7.21
C GLY A 154 3.26 -6.07 -6.81
N GLY A 155 2.75 -5.14 -7.62
CA GLY A 155 1.47 -4.50 -7.37
C GLY A 155 0.29 -5.47 -7.38
N TYR A 156 0.22 -6.38 -8.35
CA TYR A 156 -0.85 -7.41 -8.39
C TYR A 156 -0.67 -8.48 -7.31
N TYR A 157 0.55 -8.83 -6.95
CA TYR A 157 0.82 -9.70 -5.81
C TYR A 157 0.28 -9.11 -4.51
N LEU A 158 0.56 -7.83 -4.23
CA LEU A 158 0.06 -7.14 -3.04
C LEU A 158 -1.47 -6.98 -3.07
N LEU A 159 -2.07 -6.73 -4.23
CA LEU A 159 -3.53 -6.72 -4.39
C LEU A 159 -4.13 -8.07 -3.97
N LEU A 160 -3.62 -9.18 -4.52
CA LEU A 160 -4.04 -10.53 -4.16
C LEU A 160 -3.83 -10.79 -2.67
N GLN A 161 -2.69 -10.35 -2.12
CA GLN A 161 -2.39 -10.53 -0.71
C GLN A 161 -3.38 -9.82 0.20
N PHE A 162 -3.77 -8.59 -0.13
CA PHE A 162 -4.84 -7.89 0.58
C PHE A 162 -6.19 -8.61 0.45
N MET A 163 -6.54 -9.09 -0.75
CA MET A 163 -7.80 -9.83 -0.95
C MET A 163 -7.85 -11.08 -0.07
N VAL A 164 -6.77 -11.87 -0.02
CA VAL A 164 -6.68 -13.05 0.84
C VAL A 164 -6.71 -12.66 2.33
N SER A 165 -5.94 -11.64 2.72
CA SER A 165 -5.82 -11.23 4.12
C SER A 165 -7.13 -10.71 4.70
N PHE A 166 -7.91 -9.93 3.93
CA PHE A 166 -9.23 -9.47 4.36
C PHE A 166 -10.30 -10.55 4.15
N GLY A 167 -10.22 -11.33 3.08
CA GLY A 167 -11.19 -12.37 2.74
C GLY A 167 -11.25 -13.51 3.75
N LYS A 168 -10.11 -13.98 4.26
CA LYS A 168 -10.04 -15.03 5.30
C LYS A 168 -10.79 -14.68 6.59
N ARG A 169 -11.05 -13.40 6.84
CA ARG A 169 -11.72 -12.90 8.05
C ARG A 169 -13.24 -12.76 7.90
N ILE A 170 -13.78 -12.97 6.69
CA ILE A 170 -15.22 -12.85 6.41
C ILE A 170 -16.05 -13.87 7.20
N PRO A 171 -15.67 -15.16 7.33
CA PRO A 171 -16.46 -16.11 8.09
C PRO A 171 -16.63 -15.73 9.56
N GLU A 172 -15.59 -15.14 10.16
CA GLU A 172 -15.62 -14.67 11.56
C GLU A 172 -16.31 -13.30 11.70
N MET A 173 -16.10 -12.41 10.72
CA MET A 173 -16.62 -11.04 10.73
C MET A 173 -17.04 -10.61 9.32
N PRO A 174 -18.32 -10.82 8.93
CA PRO A 174 -18.79 -10.58 7.56
C PRO A 174 -18.55 -9.16 7.01
N LEU A 175 -18.48 -8.16 7.88
CA LEU A 175 -18.15 -6.77 7.52
C LEU A 175 -16.78 -6.61 6.84
N TYR A 176 -15.87 -7.59 6.97
CA TYR A 176 -14.60 -7.59 6.25
C TYR A 176 -14.77 -7.62 4.72
N ALA A 177 -15.92 -8.05 4.21
CA ALA A 177 -16.25 -7.99 2.79
C ALA A 177 -16.19 -6.56 2.22
N LEU A 178 -16.45 -5.54 3.04
CA LEU A 178 -16.35 -4.13 2.62
C LEU A 178 -14.94 -3.75 2.17
N PHE A 179 -13.89 -4.40 2.69
CA PHE A 179 -12.51 -4.17 2.25
C PHE A 179 -12.18 -4.82 0.90
N LEU A 180 -12.99 -5.77 0.44
CA LEU A 180 -12.84 -6.36 -0.91
C LEU A 180 -13.40 -5.44 -2.00
N VAL A 181 -14.36 -4.58 -1.68
CA VAL A 181 -14.96 -3.62 -2.62
C VAL A 181 -13.90 -2.68 -3.23
N PRO A 182 -13.07 -1.95 -2.46
CA PRO A 182 -12.05 -1.09 -3.05
C PRO A 182 -10.98 -1.89 -3.81
N LEU A 183 -10.66 -3.12 -3.39
CA LEU A 183 -9.71 -4.00 -4.09
C LEU A 183 -10.24 -4.42 -5.47
N ALA A 184 -11.49 -4.86 -5.54
CA ALA A 184 -12.16 -5.21 -6.78
C ALA A 184 -12.30 -3.97 -7.70
N ALA A 185 -12.64 -2.81 -7.13
CA ALA A 185 -12.73 -1.57 -7.88
C ALA A 185 -11.37 -1.17 -8.50
N VAL A 186 -10.28 -1.15 -7.71
CA VAL A 186 -8.96 -0.80 -8.27
C VAL A 186 -8.46 -1.85 -9.26
N PHE A 187 -8.81 -3.13 -9.09
CA PHE A 187 -8.54 -4.17 -10.08
C PHE A 187 -9.26 -3.87 -11.41
N ALA A 188 -10.57 -3.67 -11.38
CA ALA A 188 -11.37 -3.37 -12.56
C ALA A 188 -10.86 -2.10 -13.27
N LEU A 189 -10.62 -1.03 -12.52
CA LEU A 189 -10.04 0.21 -13.04
C LEU A 189 -8.71 -0.03 -13.75
N ARG A 190 -7.86 -0.90 -13.21
CA ARG A 190 -6.56 -1.23 -13.79
C ARG A 190 -6.71 -2.04 -15.07
N MET A 191 -7.65 -2.98 -15.13
CA MET A 191 -7.92 -3.76 -16.35
C MET A 191 -8.44 -2.85 -17.47
N ILE A 192 -9.45 -2.03 -17.20
CA ILE A 192 -9.98 -1.03 -18.15
C ILE A 192 -8.88 -0.03 -18.55
N GLY A 193 -8.10 0.40 -17.56
CA GLY A 193 -6.93 1.26 -17.67
C GLY A 193 -5.73 0.65 -18.43
N MET A 194 -5.74 -0.65 -18.72
CA MET A 194 -4.74 -1.27 -19.61
C MET A 194 -5.29 -1.43 -21.02
N VAL A 195 -6.57 -1.80 -21.16
CA VAL A 195 -7.23 -2.00 -22.46
C VAL A 195 -7.34 -0.70 -23.25
N ALA A 196 -7.80 0.40 -22.65
CA ALA A 196 -7.95 1.67 -23.39
C ALA A 196 -6.60 2.39 -23.69
N ARG A 197 -5.46 1.68 -23.72
CA ARG A 197 -4.17 2.28 -24.15
C ARG A 197 -4.23 2.44 -25.67
N PRO A 198 -4.05 3.65 -26.23
CA PRO A 198 -3.89 3.80 -27.68
C PRO A 198 -2.74 2.90 -28.15
N ALA A 199 -2.93 2.25 -29.31
CA ALA A 199 -1.84 1.53 -29.96
C ALA A 199 -0.62 2.46 -30.10
N PRO A 200 0.62 1.93 -30.01
CA PRO A 200 1.79 2.72 -30.37
C PRO A 200 1.54 3.32 -31.75
N ARG A 201 1.59 4.64 -31.89
CA ARG A 201 1.66 5.25 -33.22
C ARG A 201 2.89 4.64 -33.87
N GLU A 202 2.69 3.79 -34.88
CA GLU A 202 3.75 3.50 -35.83
C GLU A 202 4.33 4.84 -36.22
N ALA A 203 5.63 5.00 -35.99
CA ALA A 203 6.34 6.17 -36.43
C ALA A 203 6.01 6.32 -37.91
N GLN A 204 5.30 7.41 -38.27
CA GLN A 204 5.18 7.83 -39.65
C GLN A 204 6.59 8.13 -40.11
N ALA A 205 7.25 7.12 -40.65
CA ALA A 205 8.40 7.26 -41.53
C ALA A 205 7.82 7.80 -42.84
N GLY A 206 7.81 9.13 -42.93
CA GLY A 206 7.78 9.87 -44.19
C GLY A 206 9.13 10.56 -44.34
#